data_AF-A0A849TT54-F1
#
_entry.id   AF-A0A849TT54-F1
#
_cell.length_a   1.000
_cell.length_b   1.000
_cell.length_c   1.000
_cell.angle_alpha   90.00
_cell.angle_beta   90.00
_cell.angle_gamma   90.00
#
_symmetry.space_group_name_H-M   'P 1'
#
loop_
_entity.id
_entity.type
_entity.pdbx_description
1 polymer ?
#
loop_
_entity_poly.entity_id
_entity_poly.type
_entity_poly.pdbx_seq_one_letter_code
_entity_poly.pdbx_strand_id
1 'polypeptide(L)'
;MKKPLSQRARRNPPTSGATNVAIIGAGRGGAALMEIFANDPLVRIVGVAELDPKAPGLELARQFRIPITHDYRQLLAMERVDLIIDVSGDAEVWAFLQDFHRMGVT
;
A
#
# COMPACT_ATOMS: atom_id res chain seq x y z
N MET A 1 -23.31 34.20 -21.73
CA MET A 1 -23.54 32.82 -21.25
C MET A 1 -22.29 32.00 -21.55
N LYS A 2 -21.43 31.76 -20.54
CA LYS A 2 -20.16 31.04 -20.70
C LYS A 2 -20.32 29.64 -20.09
N LYS A 3 -20.21 28.58 -20.90
CA LYS A 3 -20.06 27.20 -20.41
C LYS A 3 -18.67 27.07 -19.78
N PRO A 4 -18.51 26.49 -18.59
CA PRO A 4 -17.18 26.38 -17.99
C PRO A 4 -16.39 25.29 -18.69
N LEU A 5 -15.09 25.54 -18.83
CA LEU A 5 -14.12 24.60 -19.37
C LEU A 5 -14.09 23.32 -18.52
N SER A 6 -14.01 22.21 -19.24
CA SER A 6 -13.70 20.87 -18.76
C SER A 6 -12.71 20.90 -17.60
N GLN A 7 -13.16 20.45 -16.43
CA GLN A 7 -12.36 20.21 -15.25
C GLN A 7 -11.42 19.02 -15.56
N ARG A 8 -10.33 19.31 -16.29
CA ARG A 8 -9.16 18.42 -16.38
C ARG A 8 -8.85 17.99 -14.96
N ALA A 9 -8.84 16.68 -14.74
CA ALA A 9 -8.48 16.02 -13.49
C ALA A 9 -7.37 16.83 -12.83
N ARG A 10 -7.70 17.45 -11.69
CA ARG A 10 -6.74 18.18 -10.89
C ARG A 10 -5.74 17.13 -10.42
N ARG A 11 -4.66 16.94 -11.18
CA ARG A 11 -3.43 16.36 -10.65
C ARG A 11 -3.01 17.34 -9.57
N ASN A 12 -3.39 17.04 -8.33
CA ASN A 12 -2.85 17.74 -7.19
C ASN A 12 -1.32 17.61 -7.29
N PRO A 13 -0.56 18.71 -7.18
CA PRO A 13 0.90 18.59 -7.06
C PRO A 13 1.20 17.66 -5.88
N PRO A 14 2.29 16.87 -5.90
CA PRO A 14 2.68 16.09 -4.75
C PRO A 14 2.91 17.07 -3.59
N THR A 15 1.95 17.12 -2.67
CA THR A 15 2.14 17.74 -1.36
C THR A 15 3.35 17.08 -0.74
N SER A 16 4.25 17.88 -0.16
CA SER A 16 5.48 17.48 0.55
C SER A 16 5.23 16.59 1.79
N GLY A 17 4.48 15.50 1.63
CA GLY A 17 4.15 14.52 2.67
C GLY A 17 4.67 13.14 2.30
N ALA A 18 4.87 12.30 3.33
CA ALA A 18 5.33 10.93 3.17
C ALA A 18 4.40 10.12 2.25
N THR A 19 4.99 9.23 1.45
CA THR A 19 4.28 8.27 0.61
C THR A 19 3.66 7.20 1.50
N ASN A 20 2.35 7.02 1.41
CA ASN A 20 1.64 6.00 2.19
C ASN A 20 1.71 4.64 1.49
N VAL A 21 2.43 3.69 2.08
CA VAL A 21 2.72 2.39 1.49
C VAL A 21 1.93 1.28 2.19
N ALA A 22 1.17 0.52 1.42
CA ALA A 22 0.55 -0.73 1.85
C ALA A 22 1.38 -1.91 1.34
N ILE A 23 1.70 -2.87 2.21
CA ILE A 23 2.46 -4.06 1.85
C ILE A 23 1.56 -5.30 1.97
N ILE A 24 1.50 -6.11 0.91
CA ILE A 24 0.77 -7.37 0.92
C ILE A 24 1.81 -8.50 0.88
N GLY A 25 1.86 -9.29 1.95
CA GLY A 25 2.90 -10.28 2.25
C GLY A 25 3.94 -9.76 3.25
N ALA A 26 4.10 -10.44 4.37
CA ALA A 26 5.11 -10.24 5.41
C ALA A 26 6.20 -11.33 5.39
N GLY A 27 6.36 -12.04 4.27
CA GLY A 27 7.48 -12.95 4.03
C GLY A 27 8.84 -12.23 4.02
N ARG A 28 9.89 -12.90 3.53
CA ARG A 28 11.25 -12.31 3.48
C ARG A 28 11.31 -10.97 2.73
N GLY A 29 10.59 -10.85 1.61
CA GLY A 29 10.53 -9.61 0.84
C GLY A 29 9.83 -8.48 1.60
N GLY A 30 8.69 -8.76 2.21
CA GLY A 30 7.95 -7.78 3.02
C GLY A 30 8.74 -7.31 4.24
N ALA A 31 9.42 -8.23 4.93
CA ALA A 31 10.30 -7.91 6.04
C ALA A 31 11.43 -6.97 5.61
N ALA A 32 12.15 -7.29 4.53
CA ALA A 32 13.23 -6.44 4.02
C ALA A 32 12.74 -5.03 3.64
N LEU A 33 11.57 -4.91 3.01
CA LEU A 33 10.97 -3.62 2.68
C LEU A 33 10.61 -2.81 3.94
N MET A 34 10.06 -3.47 4.96
CA MET A 34 9.80 -2.81 6.24
C MET A 34 11.08 -2.28 6.89
N GLU A 35 12.19 -3.03 6.87
CA GLU A 35 13.48 -2.56 7.39
C GLU A 35 14.02 -1.35 6.61
N ILE A 36 13.94 -1.41 5.27
CA ILE A 36 14.40 -0.32 4.39
C ILE A 36 13.62 0.96 4.68
N PHE A 37 12.30 0.86 4.87
CA PHE A 37 11.43 2.02 5.07
C PHE A 37 11.34 2.50 6.52
N ALA A 38 11.75 1.70 7.50
CA ALA A 38 11.57 2.00 8.94
C ALA A 38 12.12 3.38 9.37
N ASN A 39 13.15 3.86 8.68
CA ASN A 39 13.83 5.12 9.00
C ASN A 39 13.74 6.17 7.87
N ASP A 40 12.92 5.93 6.84
CA ASP A 40 12.74 6.88 5.75
C ASP A 40 11.60 7.85 6.07
N PRO A 41 11.87 9.15 6.32
CA PRO A 41 10.83 10.13 6.63
C PRO A 41 9.89 10.42 5.44
N LEU A 42 10.26 9.99 4.23
CA LEU A 42 9.44 10.14 3.03
C LEU A 42 8.51 8.95 2.80
N VAL A 43 8.57 7.92 3.65
CA VAL A 43 7.73 6.72 3.56
C VAL A 43 7.00 6.48 4.87
N ARG A 44 5.74 6.11 4.75
CA ARG A 44 4.93 5.67 5.88
C ARG A 44 4.22 4.39 5.52
N ILE A 45 4.59 3.30 6.19
CA ILE A 45 3.92 2.02 6.02
C ILE A 45 2.60 2.08 6.78
N VAL A 46 1.49 2.08 6.05
CA VAL A 46 0.13 2.21 6.63
C VAL A 46 -0.39 0.90 7.19
N GLY A 47 0.13 -0.23 6.67
CA GLY A 47 -0.21 -1.55 7.17
C GLY A 47 0.38 -2.66 6.31
N VAL A 48 0.31 -3.86 6.86
CA VAL A 48 0.74 -5.11 6.22
C VAL A 48 -0.42 -6.11 6.24
N ALA A 49 -0.69 -6.73 5.11
CA ALA A 49 -1.62 -7.86 5.01
C ALA A 49 -0.83 -9.17 4.93
N GLU A 50 -1.11 -10.12 5.82
CA GLU A 50 -0.45 -11.42 5.84
C GLU A 50 -1.38 -12.50 6.38
N LEU A 51 -1.38 -13.66 5.71
CA LEU A 51 -2.16 -14.85 6.07
C LEU A 51 -1.34 -15.88 6.85
N ASP A 52 -0.04 -16.03 6.56
CA ASP A 52 0.85 -16.95 7.26
C ASP A 52 1.25 -16.39 8.63
N PRO A 53 0.75 -16.96 9.75
CA PRO A 53 1.07 -16.49 11.09
C PRO A 53 2.54 -16.68 11.48
N LYS A 54 3.31 -17.41 10.67
CA LYS A 54 4.75 -17.66 10.86
C LYS A 54 5.64 -16.79 9.98
N ALA A 55 5.05 -15.87 9.21
CA ALA A 55 5.82 -14.99 8.34
C ALA A 55 6.79 -14.12 9.18
N PRO A 56 8.08 -14.05 8.82
CA PRO A 56 9.12 -13.39 9.62
C PRO A 56 8.86 -11.90 9.81
N GLY A 57 8.22 -11.23 8.84
CA GLY A 57 7.91 -9.81 8.90
C GLY A 57 6.84 -9.45 9.94
N LEU A 58 6.08 -10.42 10.48
CA LEU A 58 5.07 -10.12 11.50
C LEU A 58 5.66 -9.61 12.81
N GLU A 59 6.84 -10.11 13.20
CA GLU A 59 7.52 -9.60 14.39
C GLU A 59 8.00 -8.17 14.16
N LEU A 60 8.61 -7.92 13.00
CA LEU A 60 9.10 -6.59 12.60
C LEU A 60 7.96 -5.56 12.52
N ALA A 61 6.82 -5.94 11.92
CA ALA A 61 5.63 -5.10 11.87
C ALA A 61 5.15 -4.70 13.27
N ARG A 62 5.16 -5.64 14.24
CA ARG A 62 4.81 -5.32 15.64
C ARG A 62 5.83 -4.38 16.29
N GLN A 63 7.13 -4.60 16.06
CA GLN A 63 8.19 -3.75 16.60
C GLN A 63 8.07 -2.31 16.09
N PHE A 64 7.78 -2.13 14.80
CA PHE A 64 7.56 -0.82 14.19
C PHE A 64 6.14 -0.27 14.38
N ARG A 65 5.27 -1.00 15.10
CA ARG A 65 3.86 -0.63 15.35
C ARG A 65 3.06 -0.41 14.07
N ILE A 66 3.38 -1.17 13.03
CA ILE A 66 2.67 -1.20 11.76
C ILE A 66 1.41 -2.06 11.94
N PRO A 67 0.22 -1.57 11.54
CA PRO A 67 -1.00 -2.36 11.57
C PRO A 67 -0.87 -3.65 10.75
N ILE A 68 -1.35 -4.76 11.30
CA ILE A 68 -1.37 -6.06 10.62
C ILE A 68 -2.82 -6.46 10.42
N THR A 69 -3.15 -6.94 9.21
CA THR A 69 -4.45 -7.52 8.90
C THR A 69 -4.27 -8.85 8.18
N HIS A 70 -5.29 -9.70 8.23
CA HIS A 70 -5.38 -10.94 7.46
C HIS A 70 -6.15 -10.76 6.15
N ASP A 71 -6.57 -9.54 5.83
CA ASP A 71 -7.34 -9.23 4.63
C ASP A 71 -6.74 -8.03 3.92
N TYR A 72 -6.15 -8.28 2.75
CA TYR A 72 -5.57 -7.22 1.93
C TYR A 72 -6.62 -6.23 1.43
N ARG A 73 -7.89 -6.61 1.29
CA ARG A 73 -8.95 -5.68 0.89
C ARG A 73 -9.24 -4.68 2.02
N GLN A 74 -9.20 -5.13 3.27
CA GLN A 74 -9.26 -4.22 4.43
C GLN A 74 -8.06 -3.29 4.47
N LEU A 75 -6.85 -3.80 4.20
CA LEU A 75 -5.64 -2.97 4.09
C LEU A 75 -5.80 -1.85 3.06
N LEU A 76 -6.30 -2.17 1.87
CA LEU A 76 -6.50 -1.21 0.80
C LEU A 76 -7.65 -0.22 1.08
N ALA A 77 -8.57 -0.59 1.95
CA ALA A 77 -9.69 0.24 2.40
C ALA A 77 -9.37 1.02 3.70
N MET A 78 -8.13 0.97 4.20
CA MET A 78 -7.72 1.76 5.36
C MET A 78 -7.69 3.27 5.01
N GLU A 79 -6.68 3.97 5.51
CA GLU A 79 -6.39 5.33 5.09
C GLU A 79 -5.89 5.40 3.64
N ARG A 80 -5.58 6.61 3.18
CA ARG A 80 -5.05 6.84 1.83
C ARG A 80 -3.79 6.00 1.59
N VAL A 81 -3.86 5.08 0.62
CA VAL A 81 -2.72 4.34 0.09
C VAL A 81 -2.24 5.01 -1.21
N ASP A 82 -0.96 5.38 -1.26
CA ASP A 82 -0.34 5.95 -2.47
C ASP A 82 0.40 4.89 -3.29
N LEU A 83 0.96 3.88 -2.61
CA LEU A 83 1.71 2.78 -3.22
C LEU A 83 1.31 1.44 -2.58
N ILE A 84 1.01 0.46 -3.41
CA ILE A 84 0.78 -0.94 -3.01
C ILE A 84 2.00 -1.75 -3.46
N ILE A 85 2.60 -2.49 -2.53
CA ILE A 85 3.67 -3.43 -2.85
C ILE A 85 3.19 -4.84 -2.54
N ASP A 86 2.96 -5.62 -3.61
CA ASP A 86 2.62 -7.05 -3.50
C ASP A 86 3.88 -7.91 -3.56
N VAL A 87 4.15 -8.60 -2.46
CA VAL A 87 5.21 -9.60 -2.29
C VAL A 87 4.64 -10.89 -1.69
N SER A 88 3.34 -11.12 -1.83
CA SER A 88 2.65 -12.30 -1.34
C SER A 88 2.95 -13.56 -2.15
N GLY A 89 3.22 -13.38 -3.45
CA GLY A 89 3.29 -14.49 -4.41
C GLY A 89 1.93 -15.16 -4.68
N ASP A 90 0.83 -14.54 -4.23
CA ASP A 90 -0.52 -15.04 -4.40
C ASP A 90 -1.11 -14.56 -5.75
N ALA A 91 -1.51 -15.52 -6.59
CA ALA A 91 -2.07 -15.23 -7.91
C ALA A 91 -3.43 -14.51 -7.84
N GLU A 92 -4.22 -14.71 -6.77
CA GLU A 92 -5.48 -14.00 -6.55
C GLU A 92 -5.22 -12.51 -6.26
N VAL A 93 -4.24 -12.21 -5.41
CA VAL A 93 -3.84 -10.84 -5.09
C VAL A 93 -3.38 -10.13 -6.37
N TRP A 94 -2.53 -10.79 -7.15
CA TRP A 94 -2.03 -10.25 -8.42
C TRP A 94 -3.18 -9.93 -9.38
N ALA A 95 -4.11 -10.88 -9.60
CA ALA A 95 -5.24 -10.70 -10.49
C ALA A 95 -6.14 -9.54 -10.03
N PHE A 96 -6.42 -9.47 -8.71
CA PHE A 96 -7.19 -8.37 -8.12
C PHE A 96 -6.53 -7.01 -8.35
N LEU A 97 -5.22 -6.89 -8.12
CA LEU A 97 -4.48 -5.63 -8.27
C LEU A 97 -4.36 -5.17 -9.73
N GLN A 98 -4.35 -6.09 -10.70
CA GLN A 98 -4.39 -5.74 -12.11
C GLN A 98 -5.72 -5.07 -12.50
N ASP A 99 -6.84 -5.62 -12.03
CA ASP A 99 -8.16 -5.02 -12.25
C ASP A 99 -8.31 -3.70 -11.48
N PHE A 100 -7.72 -3.61 -10.28
CA PHE A 100 -7.69 -2.40 -9.48
C PHE A 100 -7.00 -1.23 -10.22
N HIS A 101 -5.89 -1.49 -10.92
CA HIS A 101 -5.17 -0.48 -11.70
C HIS A 101 -5.97 0.09 -12.89
N ARG A 102 -6.94 -0.68 -13.41
CA ARG A 102 -7.79 -0.26 -14.54
C ARG A 102 -8.90 0.71 -14.14
N MET A 103 -9.22 0.85 -12.85
CA MET A 103 -10.24 1.76 -12.36
C MET A 103 -9.75 3.20 -12.10
N GLY A 104 -8.44 3.46 -12.29
CA GLY A 104 -7.80 4.75 -11.99
C GLY A 104 -7.21 5.49 -13.20
N VAL A 105 -7.32 4.96 -14.42
CA VAL A 105 -6.78 5.61 -15.63
C VAL A 105 -7.85 5.66 -16.73
N THR A 106 -8.49 6.82 -16.87
CA THR A 106 -9.19 7.28 -18.07
C THR A 106 -8.60 8.60 -18.52
#